data_AF-A0A229WXZ6-F1
#
_entry.id   AF-A0A229WXZ6-F1
#
_cell.length_a   1.000
_cell.length_b   1.000
_cell.length_c   1.000
_cell.angle_alpha   90.00
_cell.angle_beta   90.00
_cell.angle_gamma   90.00
#
_symmetry.space_group_name_H-M   'P 1'
#
loop_
_entity.id
_entity.type
_entity.pdbx_description
1 polymer ?
#
loop_
_entity_poly.entity_id
_entity_poly.type
_entity_poly.pdbx_seq_one_letter_code
_entity_poly.pdbx_strand_id
1 'polypeptide(L)'
;MEKGLSRDDFGDHGGAISDPETHNQLEVVLYPDCSHRRKSSLVSVDDTRSRPHLDNTDERTACFVHSLIMGEWIAPTSKSDLRPDVRQSKAHETSVDDDAITPSEAKDQKALKATPTVVQSRHLTKKQLSDMAWNVRKLSKKLGSIKLKLTVKSVLLVTKVRDESLVVLTRKVTQWLLSKDHSTKYVVYVEKRLETHPDFGAVQLIQEEPTAEGRLKYWDDNMASEEAHLFDFVVTLGGDGTVLYTSWLFQHVVPPVLSFSLGSLGFLTRFDFNQYQSILETAFKDGVVVSLRLRFECTIMRSNRRPEDDPSNITKRDLVEELIGEEKEGTLTHRPDKVFQILNDVVLDRGPNPTMSQIELFGDNEHFTTLLADGVCIATPTGSTAYNLAAGGSLCHPENPVILVTAICAHTLSFRPIILPDTIVLRMGVPYDARTSSWASFDGRERIELHPGDYVTVSASRYPFANVLPHNRRGEDWVQSISKTLNWNSRQKPKSFK
;
A
#
# COMPACT_ATOMS: atom_id res chain seq x y z
N MET A 1 15.75 -36.21 61.17
CA MET A 1 16.84 -36.01 62.14
C MET A 1 17.79 -34.99 61.54
N GLU A 2 18.02 -33.92 62.28
CA GLU A 2 18.88 -32.78 61.97
C GLU A 2 20.37 -33.13 61.78
N LYS A 3 21.08 -32.11 61.27
CA LYS A 3 22.52 -31.73 61.40
C LYS A 3 23.28 -31.87 60.09
N GLY A 4 23.88 -30.83 59.49
CA GLY A 4 24.15 -29.45 59.90
C GLY A 4 25.66 -29.19 60.01
N LEU A 5 26.15 -28.21 59.20
CA LEU A 5 27.31 -27.30 59.43
C LEU A 5 28.72 -27.95 59.51
N SER A 6 29.87 -27.37 59.12
CA SER A 6 30.31 -26.07 58.55
C SER A 6 31.86 -26.03 58.52
N ARG A 7 32.45 -25.03 57.84
CA ARG A 7 33.82 -24.41 57.94
C ARG A 7 34.89 -24.89 56.95
N ASP A 8 35.34 -24.03 56.01
CA ASP A 8 36.33 -22.92 56.10
C ASP A 8 37.78 -23.50 56.18
N ASP A 9 38.85 -23.09 55.49
CA ASP A 9 39.20 -21.84 54.79
C ASP A 9 40.59 -22.00 54.09
N PHE A 10 41.00 -20.99 53.30
CA PHE A 10 42.35 -20.61 52.80
C PHE A 10 42.97 -21.16 51.50
N GLY A 11 43.28 -20.21 50.60
CA GLY A 11 44.33 -20.32 49.58
C GLY A 11 44.24 -19.28 48.45
N ASP A 12 44.57 -18.02 48.73
CA ASP A 12 44.77 -16.95 47.74
C ASP A 12 46.17 -17.06 47.08
N HIS A 13 46.25 -17.00 45.76
CA HIS A 13 47.35 -16.38 45.01
C HIS A 13 46.94 -16.09 43.56
N GLY A 14 47.08 -14.82 43.17
CA GLY A 14 46.59 -14.26 41.92
C GLY A 14 47.39 -14.61 40.65
N GLY A 15 46.73 -14.31 39.53
CA GLY A 15 47.30 -14.30 38.19
C GLY A 15 46.32 -13.64 37.23
N ALA A 16 46.49 -12.34 36.99
CA ALA A 16 45.80 -11.62 35.94
C ALA A 16 46.39 -12.02 34.57
N ILE A 17 45.59 -12.60 33.67
CA ILE A 17 45.88 -12.65 32.24
C ILE A 17 44.58 -12.39 31.46
N SER A 18 44.70 -11.43 30.56
CA SER A 18 43.76 -10.86 29.60
C SER A 18 43.03 -11.87 28.70
N ASP A 19 41.70 -11.76 28.62
CA ASP A 19 40.89 -12.33 27.53
C ASP A 19 41.00 -11.44 26.28
N PRO A 20 41.37 -11.97 25.10
CA PRO A 20 41.16 -11.28 23.84
C PRO A 20 39.74 -11.51 23.34
N GLU A 21 39.06 -10.40 23.00
CA GLU A 21 37.77 -10.36 22.32
C GLU A 21 37.79 -11.25 21.07
N THR A 22 37.08 -12.38 21.12
CA THR A 22 36.77 -13.18 19.95
C THR A 22 35.64 -12.50 19.20
N HIS A 23 35.99 -11.70 18.20
CA HIS A 23 35.08 -11.28 17.14
C HIS A 23 34.57 -12.53 16.41
N ASN A 24 33.40 -13.03 16.80
CA ASN A 24 32.64 -13.96 15.97
C ASN A 24 32.20 -13.21 14.70
N GLN A 25 32.98 -13.37 13.64
CA GLN A 25 32.57 -13.01 12.29
C GLN A 25 31.36 -13.87 11.93
N LEU A 26 30.20 -13.23 11.75
CA LEU A 26 29.00 -13.84 11.20
C LEU A 26 29.32 -14.28 9.76
N GLU A 27 29.51 -15.59 9.56
CA GLU A 27 29.62 -16.17 8.23
C GLU A 27 28.21 -16.36 7.66
N VAL A 28 27.88 -15.58 6.63
CA VAL A 28 26.64 -15.75 5.86
C VAL A 28 26.90 -16.84 4.83
N VAL A 29 26.48 -18.06 5.14
CA VAL A 29 26.52 -19.19 4.20
C VAL A 29 25.37 -19.01 3.21
N LEU A 30 25.68 -18.69 1.96
CA LEU A 30 24.72 -18.68 0.85
C LEU A 30 24.67 -20.09 0.25
N TYR A 31 23.55 -20.79 0.42
CA TYR A 31 23.30 -22.05 -0.27
C TYR A 31 23.09 -21.78 -1.78
N PRO A 32 23.86 -22.43 -2.68
CA PRO A 32 23.78 -22.18 -4.13
C PRO A 32 22.45 -22.59 -4.79
N ASP A 33 21.61 -23.38 -4.11
CA ASP A 33 20.48 -24.09 -4.74
C ASP A 33 19.13 -23.33 -4.70
N CYS A 34 19.11 -22.04 -4.38
CA CYS A 34 17.85 -21.29 -4.25
C CYS A 34 17.41 -20.54 -5.52
N SER A 35 17.73 -21.05 -6.72
CA SER A 35 17.27 -20.49 -8.00
C SER A 35 16.10 -21.29 -8.60
N HIS A 36 15.07 -21.61 -7.79
CA HIS A 36 13.84 -22.19 -8.30
C HIS A 36 12.92 -21.12 -8.93
N ARG A 37 12.81 -21.16 -10.26
CA ARG A 37 11.84 -20.38 -11.06
C ARG A 37 10.55 -21.20 -11.25
N ARG A 38 9.39 -20.52 -11.36
CA ARG A 38 8.05 -21.16 -11.21
C ARG A 38 7.12 -20.90 -12.38
N LYS A 39 6.24 -21.89 -12.63
CA LYS A 39 5.15 -21.88 -13.62
C LYS A 39 4.17 -20.69 -13.50
N SER A 40 4.02 -20.13 -12.30
CA SER A 40 3.11 -19.01 -12.00
C SER A 40 3.80 -17.66 -11.84
N SER A 41 5.14 -17.62 -11.92
CA SER A 41 5.90 -16.37 -11.80
C SER A 41 6.07 -15.71 -13.17
N LEU A 42 5.56 -14.49 -13.32
CA LEU A 42 5.82 -13.66 -14.50
C LEU A 42 7.21 -12.99 -14.48
N VAL A 43 8.16 -13.50 -13.70
CA VAL A 43 9.50 -12.89 -13.62
C VAL A 43 10.37 -13.46 -14.74
N SER A 44 10.59 -12.65 -15.78
CA SER A 44 11.62 -12.85 -16.80
C SER A 44 13.01 -12.72 -16.16
N VAL A 45 13.93 -13.66 -16.42
CA VAL A 45 15.36 -13.48 -16.13
C VAL A 45 16.11 -13.50 -17.45
N ASP A 46 16.84 -12.40 -17.68
CA ASP A 46 17.93 -12.20 -18.65
C ASP A 46 17.65 -12.39 -20.14
N ASP A 47 17.18 -11.32 -20.77
CA ASP A 47 17.63 -10.96 -22.12
C ASP A 47 18.70 -9.87 -21.97
N THR A 48 19.98 -10.27 -21.95
CA THR A 48 21.15 -9.41 -21.69
C THR A 48 21.50 -8.45 -22.83
N ARG A 49 20.54 -8.09 -23.70
CA ARG A 49 20.73 -7.14 -24.81
C ARG A 49 19.76 -5.96 -24.86
N SER A 50 18.87 -5.82 -23.89
CA SER A 50 18.13 -4.56 -23.70
C SER A 50 18.37 -4.06 -22.30
N ARG A 51 19.32 -3.13 -22.13
CA ARG A 51 19.30 -2.24 -20.96
C ARG A 51 17.90 -1.61 -20.95
N PRO A 52 17.09 -1.79 -19.89
CA PRO A 52 15.83 -1.08 -19.80
C PRO A 52 16.18 0.40 -19.74
N HIS A 53 15.78 1.14 -20.77
CA HIS A 53 15.80 2.59 -20.70
C HIS A 53 14.86 2.97 -19.54
N LEU A 54 15.35 3.74 -18.56
CA LEU A 54 14.49 4.31 -17.54
C LEU A 54 13.42 5.14 -18.26
N ASP A 55 12.18 4.67 -18.27
CA ASP A 55 11.07 5.38 -18.89
C ASP A 55 10.65 6.56 -18.01
N ASN A 56 10.66 7.73 -18.64
CA ASN A 56 10.58 9.07 -18.06
C ASN A 56 9.14 9.50 -17.69
N THR A 57 8.22 8.56 -17.47
CA THR A 57 6.80 8.89 -17.20
C THR A 57 6.49 9.18 -15.73
N ASP A 58 7.39 8.82 -14.80
CA ASP A 58 7.24 9.17 -13.37
C ASP A 58 7.71 10.60 -13.03
N GLU A 59 8.27 11.35 -13.98
CA GLU A 59 8.62 12.77 -13.75
C GLU A 59 7.39 13.67 -13.50
N ARG A 60 6.17 13.16 -13.74
CA ARG A 60 4.89 13.86 -13.48
C ARG A 60 4.21 13.48 -12.16
N THR A 61 4.85 12.75 -11.24
CA THR A 61 4.24 12.55 -9.92
C THR A 61 4.31 13.86 -9.12
N ALA A 62 3.23 14.66 -9.17
CA ALA A 62 3.12 15.94 -8.46
C ALA A 62 3.06 15.82 -6.93
N CYS A 63 2.84 14.61 -6.38
CA CYS A 63 2.77 14.41 -4.95
C CYS A 63 4.18 14.31 -4.34
N PHE A 64 4.59 15.37 -3.63
CA PHE A 64 5.85 15.48 -2.89
C PHE A 64 6.23 14.22 -2.09
N VAL A 65 5.26 13.63 -1.36
CA VAL A 65 5.50 12.42 -0.53
C VAL A 65 5.95 11.22 -1.37
N HIS A 66 5.34 11.01 -2.53
CA HIS A 66 5.66 9.88 -3.41
C HIS A 66 6.92 10.14 -4.24
N SER A 67 7.19 11.40 -4.60
CA SER A 67 8.49 11.81 -5.16
C SER A 67 9.65 11.50 -4.20
N LEU A 68 9.46 11.69 -2.88
CA LEU A 68 10.46 11.28 -1.87
C LEU A 68 10.68 9.76 -1.83
N ILE A 69 9.61 8.96 -1.97
CA ILE A 69 9.70 7.50 -2.06
C ILE A 69 10.54 7.11 -3.30
N MET A 70 10.26 7.73 -4.45
CA MET A 70 10.96 7.47 -5.71
C MET A 70 12.42 7.92 -5.68
N GLY A 71 12.72 9.07 -5.06
CA GLY A 71 14.08 9.56 -4.89
C GLY A 71 14.96 8.63 -4.03
N GLU A 72 14.40 8.00 -2.99
CA GLU A 72 15.12 6.97 -2.23
C GLU A 72 15.28 5.64 -3.01
N TRP A 73 14.41 5.37 -3.99
CA TRP A 73 14.51 4.22 -4.90
C TRP A 73 15.62 4.37 -5.96
N ILE A 74 15.88 5.59 -6.45
CA ILE A 74 16.87 5.87 -7.51
C ILE A 74 18.33 5.85 -6.99
N ALA A 75 18.55 5.70 -5.69
CA ALA A 75 19.90 5.59 -5.14
C ALA A 75 20.45 4.15 -5.20
N PRO A 76 21.20 3.83 -6.27
CA PRO A 76 22.47 3.16 -6.07
C PRO A 76 23.55 3.94 -6.82
N THR A 77 24.32 4.76 -6.09
CA THR A 77 25.61 5.23 -6.58
C THR A 77 26.71 4.58 -5.74
N SER A 78 27.33 3.55 -6.31
CA SER A 78 28.75 3.28 -6.08
C SER A 78 29.55 4.49 -6.58
N LYS A 79 29.94 5.37 -5.66
CA LYS A 79 31.11 6.24 -5.76
C LYS A 79 31.91 5.92 -4.49
N SER A 80 33.20 5.65 -4.51
CA SER A 80 34.23 5.91 -5.51
C SER A 80 35.52 5.32 -4.96
N ASP A 81 36.24 4.54 -5.73
CA ASP A 81 37.70 4.48 -5.63
C ASP A 81 38.21 4.36 -7.04
N LEU A 82 38.74 5.45 -7.59
CA LEU A 82 39.87 5.46 -8.50
C LEU A 82 40.40 6.90 -8.54
N ARG A 83 41.66 7.01 -8.12
CA ARG A 83 42.48 8.23 -8.06
C ARG A 83 42.75 8.79 -9.46
N PRO A 84 43.10 10.09 -9.58
CA PRO A 84 43.58 10.64 -10.84
C PRO A 84 45.07 10.36 -10.97
N ASP A 85 45.49 9.70 -12.05
CA ASP A 85 46.89 9.75 -12.47
C ASP A 85 46.99 10.35 -13.89
N VAL A 86 47.79 11.40 -13.94
CA VAL A 86 48.23 12.13 -15.12
C VAL A 86 49.27 11.29 -15.87
N ARG A 87 49.13 11.13 -17.20
CA ARG A 87 50.26 11.25 -18.16
C ARG A 87 49.86 11.05 -19.63
N GLN A 88 50.15 12.10 -20.41
CA GLN A 88 50.84 12.12 -21.71
C GLN A 88 50.19 11.50 -22.96
N SER A 89 49.70 12.41 -23.81
CA SER A 89 50.06 12.60 -25.23
C SER A 89 50.82 11.47 -25.96
N LYS A 90 50.27 11.02 -27.10
CA LYS A 90 50.98 10.97 -28.39
C LYS A 90 50.00 10.76 -29.57
N ALA A 91 50.37 11.37 -30.69
CA ALA A 91 49.63 11.53 -31.93
C ALA A 91 49.75 10.33 -32.89
N HIS A 92 48.78 10.22 -33.81
CA HIS A 92 48.89 9.87 -35.24
C HIS A 92 47.47 10.05 -35.83
N GLU A 93 47.19 11.06 -36.68
CA GLU A 93 47.29 11.07 -38.17
C GLU A 93 46.74 9.76 -38.78
N THR A 94 45.68 9.73 -39.60
CA THR A 94 45.50 10.34 -40.95
C THR A 94 44.00 10.26 -41.36
N SER A 95 43.35 11.33 -41.86
CA SER A 95 43.03 11.66 -43.29
C SER A 95 42.03 10.69 -43.96
N VAL A 96 40.92 11.01 -44.66
CA VAL A 96 40.57 12.03 -45.69
C VAL A 96 39.04 11.90 -45.99
N ASP A 97 38.37 13.04 -46.30
CA ASP A 97 37.22 13.39 -47.18
C ASP A 97 36.05 12.39 -47.46
N ASP A 98 34.83 12.75 -47.90
CA ASP A 98 34.14 14.00 -48.23
C ASP A 98 32.61 13.72 -48.26
N ASP A 99 31.85 14.81 -48.46
CA ASP A 99 30.53 14.90 -49.09
C ASP A 99 29.22 14.83 -48.27
N ALA A 100 28.55 15.98 -48.31
CA ALA A 100 27.18 16.27 -47.92
C ALA A 100 26.17 15.79 -48.99
N ILE A 101 24.91 15.54 -48.59
CA ILE A 101 23.66 15.82 -49.34
C ILE A 101 22.46 15.64 -48.38
N THR A 102 21.58 16.64 -48.33
CA THR A 102 20.18 16.61 -47.81
C THR A 102 19.20 16.66 -49.01
N PRO A 103 17.87 16.68 -48.82
CA PRO A 103 16.96 15.67 -48.26
C PRO A 103 15.92 15.22 -49.34
N SER A 104 15.22 14.09 -49.15
CA SER A 104 13.97 13.85 -49.91
C SER A 104 12.91 13.09 -49.12
N GLU A 105 11.70 13.64 -49.19
CA GLU A 105 10.45 13.16 -48.63
C GLU A 105 9.89 11.98 -49.45
N ALA A 106 9.31 10.97 -48.79
CA ALA A 106 8.00 10.41 -49.16
C ALA A 106 7.58 9.30 -48.18
N LYS A 107 6.55 9.64 -47.39
CA LYS A 107 5.41 8.83 -46.93
C LYS A 107 5.55 7.30 -46.95
N ASP A 108 5.47 6.69 -45.76
CA ASP A 108 4.43 5.68 -45.55
C ASP A 108 3.99 5.60 -44.08
N GLN A 109 2.68 5.70 -43.90
CA GLN A 109 2.00 5.59 -42.62
C GLN A 109 1.92 4.12 -42.21
N LYS A 110 2.53 3.75 -41.09
CA LYS A 110 2.04 2.64 -40.26
C LYS A 110 2.08 3.05 -38.79
N ALA A 111 0.88 3.10 -38.22
CA ALA A 111 0.61 3.38 -36.83
C ALA A 111 1.43 2.46 -35.91
N LEU A 112 2.43 3.03 -35.23
CA LEU A 112 3.06 2.40 -34.08
C LEU A 112 2.10 2.57 -32.89
N LYS A 113 1.34 1.50 -32.62
CA LYS A 113 0.63 1.32 -31.36
C LYS A 113 1.62 1.51 -30.21
N ALA A 114 1.35 2.50 -29.35
CA ALA A 114 2.07 2.69 -28.10
C ALA A 114 1.88 1.44 -27.22
N THR A 115 2.97 0.71 -26.97
CA THR A 115 3.05 -0.32 -25.94
C THR A 115 3.42 0.33 -24.61
N PRO A 116 2.67 0.10 -23.51
CA PRO A 116 2.94 0.73 -22.23
C PRO A 116 3.89 -0.15 -21.41
N THR A 117 5.06 0.38 -21.02
CA THR A 117 5.99 -0.35 -20.13
C THR A 117 6.01 0.27 -18.74
N VAL A 118 4.88 0.17 -18.04
CA VAL A 118 4.82 0.36 -16.59
C VAL A 118 5.42 -0.90 -15.94
N VAL A 119 6.45 -0.76 -15.11
CA VAL A 119 6.85 -1.85 -14.21
C VAL A 119 5.73 -2.02 -13.18
N GLN A 120 4.77 -2.88 -13.50
CA GLN A 120 3.73 -3.34 -12.58
C GLN A 120 4.42 -4.18 -11.48
N SER A 121 4.07 -3.96 -10.21
CA SER A 121 4.63 -4.67 -9.04
C SER A 121 4.46 -6.20 -9.10
N ARG A 122 3.64 -6.67 -10.05
CA ARG A 122 3.47 -8.05 -10.53
C ARG A 122 4.80 -8.81 -10.81
N HIS A 123 5.92 -8.10 -10.94
CA HIS A 123 7.23 -8.66 -11.28
C HIS A 123 8.31 -8.47 -10.21
N LEU A 124 7.97 -7.96 -9.02
CA LEU A 124 8.98 -7.77 -7.97
C LEU A 124 9.37 -9.11 -7.35
N THR A 125 10.66 -9.40 -7.41
CA THR A 125 11.27 -10.50 -6.66
C THR A 125 11.13 -10.28 -5.16
N LYS A 126 11.21 -11.35 -4.35
CA LYS A 126 11.18 -11.27 -2.88
C LYS A 126 12.21 -10.27 -2.33
N LYS A 127 13.40 -10.20 -2.95
CA LYS A 127 14.43 -9.21 -2.62
C LYS A 127 13.94 -7.78 -2.87
N GLN A 128 13.41 -7.51 -4.05
CA GLN A 128 12.89 -6.18 -4.40
C GLN A 128 11.71 -5.75 -3.52
N LEU A 129 10.82 -6.68 -3.15
CA LEU A 129 9.74 -6.41 -2.20
C LEU A 129 10.28 -6.08 -0.80
N SER A 130 11.30 -6.81 -0.34
CA SER A 130 11.95 -6.54 0.94
C SER A 130 12.63 -5.18 0.96
N ASP A 131 13.36 -4.83 -0.11
CA ASP A 131 14.03 -3.53 -0.27
C ASP A 131 13.00 -2.39 -0.31
N MET A 132 11.89 -2.58 -1.05
CA MET A 132 10.77 -1.63 -1.08
C MET A 132 10.17 -1.42 0.31
N ALA A 133 9.79 -2.51 1.00
CA ALA A 133 9.21 -2.44 2.34
C ALA A 133 10.19 -1.77 3.32
N TRP A 134 11.50 -2.03 3.21
CA TRP A 134 12.50 -1.35 4.00
C TRP A 134 12.55 0.17 3.75
N ASN A 135 12.58 0.59 2.48
CA ASN A 135 12.61 2.00 2.09
C ASN A 135 11.35 2.74 2.56
N VAL A 136 10.17 2.17 2.35
CA VAL A 136 8.90 2.74 2.82
C VAL A 136 8.90 2.90 4.35
N ARG A 137 9.41 1.91 5.10
CA ARG A 137 9.52 1.99 6.56
C ARG A 137 10.51 3.06 7.02
N LYS A 138 11.67 3.16 6.37
CA LYS A 138 12.68 4.19 6.65
C LYS A 138 12.10 5.58 6.43
N LEU A 139 11.40 5.78 5.32
CA LEU A 139 10.73 7.03 5.01
C LEU A 139 9.61 7.33 6.02
N SER A 140 8.77 6.34 6.36
CA SER A 140 7.69 6.51 7.34
C SER A 140 8.20 7.02 8.68
N LYS A 141 9.30 6.45 9.20
CA LYS A 141 9.95 6.93 10.42
C LYS A 141 10.45 8.36 10.31
N LYS A 142 11.04 8.75 9.18
CA LYS A 142 11.49 10.14 8.93
C LYS A 142 10.30 11.09 8.87
N LEU A 143 9.29 10.79 8.06
CA LEU A 143 8.11 11.65 7.84
C LEU A 143 7.25 11.82 9.09
N GLY A 144 7.15 10.79 9.93
CA GLY A 144 6.50 10.92 11.23
C GLY A 144 7.19 11.91 12.16
N SER A 145 8.49 12.17 11.96
CA SER A 145 9.28 13.07 12.79
C SER A 145 9.42 14.50 12.25
N ILE A 146 9.21 14.72 10.94
CA ILE A 146 9.46 15.97 10.24
C ILE A 146 8.14 16.68 9.90
N LYS A 147 8.14 18.01 9.93
CA LYS A 147 7.05 18.82 9.36
C LYS A 147 7.31 19.05 7.87
N LEU A 148 6.38 18.62 7.04
CA LEU A 148 6.41 18.81 5.60
C LEU A 148 5.72 20.12 5.24
N LYS A 149 6.48 21.08 4.73
CA LYS A 149 5.91 22.31 4.17
C LYS A 149 5.52 22.06 2.72
N LEU A 150 4.22 21.87 2.49
CA LEU A 150 3.66 21.62 1.16
C LEU A 150 3.27 22.94 0.50
N THR A 151 3.59 23.09 -0.79
CA THR A 151 3.06 24.19 -1.62
C THR A 151 1.70 23.78 -2.17
N VAL A 152 0.66 23.88 -1.35
CA VAL A 152 -0.70 23.50 -1.74
C VAL A 152 -1.29 24.56 -2.67
N LYS A 153 -1.62 24.20 -3.91
CA LYS A 153 -2.37 25.06 -4.84
C LYS A 153 -3.74 24.46 -5.17
N SER A 154 -3.81 23.14 -5.22
CA SER A 154 -5.00 22.38 -5.58
C SER A 154 -5.46 21.51 -4.41
N VAL A 155 -6.72 21.67 -4.01
CA VAL A 155 -7.32 20.93 -2.90
C VAL A 155 -8.50 20.14 -3.41
N LEU A 156 -8.48 18.82 -3.19
CA LEU A 156 -9.59 17.93 -3.47
C LEU A 156 -10.46 17.76 -2.22
N LEU A 157 -11.75 18.05 -2.33
CA LEU A 157 -12.73 17.76 -1.29
C LEU A 157 -13.46 16.45 -1.60
N VAL A 158 -13.34 15.48 -0.68
CA VAL A 158 -14.05 14.20 -0.74
C VAL A 158 -15.05 14.13 0.41
N THR A 159 -16.32 13.89 0.12
CA THR A 159 -17.38 13.86 1.13
C THR A 159 -18.10 12.53 1.13
N LYS A 160 -18.67 12.14 2.27
CA LYS A 160 -19.49 10.93 2.34
C LYS A 160 -20.69 11.07 1.39
N VAL A 161 -20.81 10.09 0.51
CA VAL A 161 -21.85 10.04 -0.52
C VAL A 161 -23.24 9.85 0.13
N ARG A 162 -24.27 10.49 -0.44
CA ARG A 162 -25.70 10.45 0.00
C ARG A 162 -26.00 11.07 1.37
N ASP A 163 -25.05 11.80 1.96
CA ASP A 163 -25.29 12.50 3.23
C ASP A 163 -25.53 14.00 2.96
N GLU A 164 -26.80 14.39 2.87
CA GLU A 164 -27.21 15.76 2.52
C GLU A 164 -26.72 16.80 3.53
N SER A 165 -26.58 16.40 4.80
CA SER A 165 -26.05 17.29 5.84
C SER A 165 -24.64 17.78 5.53
N LEU A 166 -23.88 17.01 4.74
CA LEU A 166 -22.50 17.33 4.39
C LEU A 166 -22.41 18.30 3.23
N VAL A 167 -23.45 18.46 2.42
CA VAL A 167 -23.41 19.40 1.29
C VAL A 167 -23.20 20.83 1.81
N VAL A 168 -23.92 21.19 2.88
CA VAL A 168 -23.78 22.49 3.56
C VAL A 168 -22.38 22.67 4.15
N LEU A 169 -21.81 21.61 4.74
CA LEU A 169 -20.45 21.67 5.30
C LEU A 169 -19.39 21.77 4.21
N THR A 170 -19.58 21.07 3.10
CA THR A 170 -18.73 21.13 1.91
C THR A 170 -18.74 22.52 1.32
N ARG A 171 -19.92 23.15 1.21
CA ARG A 171 -20.07 24.55 0.81
C ARG A 171 -19.24 25.47 1.72
N LYS A 172 -19.37 25.33 3.06
CA LYS A 172 -18.61 26.16 4.02
C LYS A 172 -17.10 26.03 3.85
N VAL A 173 -16.58 24.80 3.72
CA VAL A 173 -15.15 24.56 3.48
C VAL A 173 -14.72 25.13 2.14
N THR A 174 -15.51 24.93 1.09
CA THR A 174 -15.23 25.44 -0.26
C THR A 174 -15.19 26.97 -0.28
N GLN A 175 -16.18 27.63 0.32
CA GLN A 175 -16.23 29.08 0.47
C GLN A 175 -15.01 29.61 1.22
N TRP A 176 -14.66 28.97 2.35
CA TRP A 176 -13.49 29.36 3.12
C TRP A 176 -12.20 29.23 2.30
N LEU A 177 -11.99 28.11 1.59
CA LEU A 177 -10.82 27.90 0.73
C LEU A 177 -10.76 28.88 -0.45
N LEU A 178 -11.90 29.28 -0.98
CA LEU A 178 -11.99 30.22 -2.10
C LEU A 178 -11.90 31.69 -1.67
N SER A 179 -11.98 32.00 -0.38
CA SER A 179 -11.91 33.37 0.14
C SER A 179 -10.66 34.11 -0.34
N LYS A 180 -10.83 35.41 -0.63
CA LYS A 180 -9.77 36.36 -0.97
C LYS A 180 -8.79 36.63 0.18
N ASP A 181 -9.15 36.27 1.42
CA ASP A 181 -8.33 36.54 2.60
C ASP A 181 -7.08 35.65 2.65
N HIS A 182 -7.05 34.58 1.86
CA HIS A 182 -5.89 33.71 1.73
C HIS A 182 -4.81 34.35 0.86
N SER A 183 -3.57 34.31 1.35
CA SER A 183 -2.40 34.75 0.58
C SER A 183 -2.17 33.93 -0.69
N THR A 184 -2.59 32.67 -0.68
CA THR A 184 -2.50 31.74 -1.82
C THR A 184 -3.89 31.51 -2.39
N LYS A 185 -4.02 31.66 -3.71
CA LYS A 185 -5.27 31.37 -4.42
C LYS A 185 -5.39 29.87 -4.69
N TYR A 186 -6.16 29.18 -3.87
CA TYR A 186 -6.40 27.75 -4.04
C TYR A 186 -7.41 27.47 -5.16
N VAL A 187 -7.17 26.38 -5.89
CA VAL A 187 -8.13 25.73 -6.79
C VAL A 187 -8.79 24.61 -6.00
N VAL A 188 -10.11 24.61 -5.92
CA VAL A 188 -10.88 23.66 -5.10
C VAL A 188 -11.66 22.75 -6.02
N TYR A 189 -11.42 21.44 -5.90
CA TYR A 189 -12.15 20.41 -6.60
C TYR A 189 -13.22 19.82 -5.70
N VAL A 190 -14.47 19.89 -6.14
CA VAL A 190 -15.63 19.28 -5.47
C VAL A 190 -16.30 18.24 -6.36
N GLU A 191 -17.05 17.31 -5.78
CA GLU A 191 -17.67 16.23 -6.55
C GLU A 191 -18.65 16.78 -7.58
N LYS A 192 -18.65 16.26 -8.82
CA LYS A 192 -19.45 16.77 -9.94
C LYS A 192 -20.94 16.90 -9.65
N ARG A 193 -21.51 16.03 -8.80
CA ARG A 193 -22.92 16.12 -8.38
C ARG A 193 -23.28 17.42 -7.66
N LEU A 194 -22.29 18.11 -7.07
CA LEU A 194 -22.50 19.35 -6.32
C LEU A 194 -22.65 20.56 -7.24
N GLU A 195 -22.23 20.46 -8.51
CA GLU A 195 -22.35 21.54 -9.50
C GLU A 195 -23.78 22.04 -9.64
N THR A 196 -24.74 21.12 -9.71
CA THR A 196 -26.16 21.42 -9.87
C THR A 196 -26.94 21.40 -8.56
N HIS A 197 -26.28 21.19 -7.41
CA HIS A 197 -26.98 20.98 -6.15
C HIS A 197 -27.41 22.31 -5.51
N PRO A 198 -28.69 22.49 -5.13
CA PRO A 198 -29.21 23.76 -4.63
C PRO A 198 -28.54 24.21 -3.34
N ASP A 199 -28.35 23.30 -2.38
CA ASP A 199 -27.74 23.63 -1.08
C ASP A 199 -26.25 23.98 -1.20
N PHE A 200 -25.55 23.41 -2.19
CA PHE A 200 -24.17 23.79 -2.47
C PHE A 200 -24.12 25.17 -3.11
N GLY A 201 -25.04 25.44 -4.05
CA GLY A 201 -25.25 26.77 -4.60
C GLY A 201 -24.01 27.33 -5.32
N ALA A 202 -23.43 26.59 -6.25
CA ALA A 202 -22.21 26.97 -6.95
C ALA A 202 -22.27 28.38 -7.58
N VAL A 203 -23.41 28.73 -8.19
CA VAL A 203 -23.64 30.07 -8.77
C VAL A 203 -23.62 31.16 -7.69
N GLN A 204 -24.22 30.91 -6.53
CA GLN A 204 -24.23 31.85 -5.40
C GLN A 204 -22.81 32.03 -4.84
N LEU A 205 -22.04 30.95 -4.71
CA LEU A 205 -20.65 31.01 -4.27
C LEU A 205 -19.79 31.89 -5.18
N ILE A 206 -19.96 31.78 -6.51
CA ILE A 206 -19.23 32.60 -7.49
C ILE A 206 -19.71 34.07 -7.44
N GLN A 207 -20.99 34.32 -7.19
CA GLN A 207 -21.51 35.68 -7.01
C GLN A 207 -21.00 36.35 -5.73
N GLU A 208 -20.94 35.61 -4.63
CA GLU A 208 -20.41 36.08 -3.34
C GLU A 208 -18.90 36.36 -3.42
N GLU A 209 -18.15 35.49 -4.12
CA GLU A 209 -16.71 35.61 -4.32
C GLU A 209 -16.35 35.52 -5.82
N PRO A 210 -16.38 36.64 -6.57
CA PRO A 210 -16.10 36.65 -8.01
C PRO A 210 -14.71 36.11 -8.37
N THR A 211 -13.77 36.20 -7.44
CA THR A 211 -12.42 35.64 -7.64
C THR A 211 -12.39 34.10 -7.70
N ALA A 212 -13.47 33.43 -7.32
CA ALA A 212 -13.61 31.98 -7.37
C ALA A 212 -13.81 31.45 -8.80
N GLU A 213 -14.17 32.31 -9.75
CA GLU A 213 -14.36 31.93 -11.15
C GLU A 213 -13.06 31.32 -11.71
N GLY A 214 -13.18 30.13 -12.32
CA GLY A 214 -12.04 29.33 -12.79
C GLY A 214 -11.25 28.58 -11.71
N ARG A 215 -11.49 28.84 -10.42
CA ARG A 215 -10.85 28.13 -9.29
C ARG A 215 -11.73 27.06 -8.65
N LEU A 216 -13.05 27.19 -8.73
CA LEU A 216 -13.98 26.11 -8.40
C LEU A 216 -14.04 25.13 -9.58
N LYS A 217 -13.64 23.88 -9.35
CA LYS A 217 -13.65 22.81 -10.34
C LYS A 217 -14.41 21.59 -9.82
N TYR A 218 -14.79 20.74 -10.75
CA TYR A 218 -15.57 19.54 -10.47
C TYR A 218 -14.78 18.28 -10.85
N TRP A 219 -14.81 17.28 -9.99
CA TRP A 219 -14.16 16.00 -10.22
C TRP A 219 -15.18 14.85 -10.30
N ASP A 220 -14.80 13.81 -11.04
CA ASP A 220 -15.46 12.50 -11.07
C ASP A 220 -14.44 11.38 -10.82
N ASP A 221 -14.93 10.16 -10.66
CA ASP A 221 -14.10 9.01 -10.29
C ASP A 221 -12.98 8.75 -11.32
N ASN A 222 -13.24 9.00 -12.60
CA ASN A 222 -12.25 8.84 -13.67
C ASN A 222 -11.14 9.87 -13.53
N MET A 223 -11.48 11.16 -13.35
CA MET A 223 -10.51 12.23 -13.13
C MET A 223 -9.63 11.97 -11.89
N ALA A 224 -10.24 11.52 -10.79
CA ALA A 224 -9.49 11.21 -9.58
C ALA A 224 -8.45 10.09 -9.79
N SER A 225 -8.81 9.09 -10.60
CA SER A 225 -7.96 7.93 -10.88
C SER A 225 -6.87 8.19 -11.93
N GLU A 226 -7.18 8.92 -13.01
CA GLU A 226 -6.28 9.17 -14.14
C GLU A 226 -5.40 10.40 -13.93
N GLU A 227 -5.92 11.43 -13.25
CA GLU A 227 -5.30 12.74 -13.12
C GLU A 227 -4.92 13.06 -11.67
N ALA A 228 -4.48 12.05 -10.90
CA ALA A 228 -4.09 12.21 -9.49
C ALA A 228 -3.01 13.30 -9.25
N HIS A 229 -2.21 13.60 -10.27
CA HIS A 229 -1.19 14.66 -10.25
C HIS A 229 -1.77 16.09 -10.20
N LEU A 230 -3.07 16.26 -10.41
CA LEU A 230 -3.75 17.56 -10.31
C LEU A 230 -4.06 17.98 -8.88
N PHE A 231 -3.87 17.10 -7.90
CA PHE A 231 -4.24 17.34 -6.51
C PHE A 231 -3.01 17.34 -5.61
N ASP A 232 -2.74 18.48 -4.96
CA ASP A 232 -1.63 18.63 -4.01
C ASP A 232 -2.02 18.13 -2.61
N PHE A 233 -3.32 18.21 -2.28
CA PHE A 233 -3.84 17.95 -0.95
C PHE A 233 -5.28 17.46 -1.00
N VAL A 234 -5.65 16.50 -0.14
CA VAL A 234 -7.02 15.99 -0.04
C VAL A 234 -7.59 16.29 1.34
N VAL A 235 -8.82 16.78 1.38
CA VAL A 235 -9.59 16.96 2.61
C VAL A 235 -10.84 16.09 2.55
N THR A 236 -11.02 15.23 3.55
CA THR A 236 -12.20 14.37 3.62
C THR A 236 -13.17 14.83 4.70
N LEU A 237 -14.45 14.90 4.37
CA LEU A 237 -15.54 15.20 5.31
C LEU A 237 -16.42 13.96 5.49
N GLY A 238 -16.31 13.29 6.64
CA GLY A 238 -17.10 12.09 6.93
C GLY A 238 -16.48 11.18 7.99
N GLY A 239 -16.80 9.88 7.91
CA GLY A 239 -16.20 8.84 8.74
C GLY A 239 -15.09 8.06 8.03
N ASP A 240 -14.62 6.98 8.64
CA ASP A 240 -13.57 6.10 8.11
C ASP A 240 -13.88 5.56 6.70
N GLY A 241 -15.16 5.30 6.39
CA GLY A 241 -15.57 4.89 5.04
C GLY A 241 -15.27 5.92 3.94
N THR A 242 -15.19 7.21 4.27
CA THR A 242 -14.79 8.30 3.36
C THR A 242 -13.29 8.26 3.09
N VAL A 243 -12.50 7.86 4.09
CA VAL A 243 -11.05 7.69 3.96
C VAL A 243 -10.75 6.46 3.10
N LEU A 244 -11.50 5.36 3.30
CA LEU A 244 -11.42 4.19 2.42
C LEU A 244 -11.83 4.54 0.98
N TYR A 245 -12.86 5.36 0.82
CA TYR A 245 -13.21 5.87 -0.51
C TYR A 245 -12.06 6.63 -1.15
N THR A 246 -11.42 7.52 -0.38
CA THR A 246 -10.28 8.30 -0.86
C THR A 246 -9.12 7.39 -1.27
N SER A 247 -8.80 6.36 -0.47
CA SER A 247 -7.80 5.36 -0.85
C SER A 247 -8.18 4.62 -2.14
N TRP A 248 -9.47 4.32 -2.32
CA TRP A 248 -9.99 3.67 -3.52
C TRP A 248 -9.88 4.54 -4.78
N LEU A 249 -10.15 5.85 -4.68
CA LEU A 249 -10.01 6.79 -5.80
C LEU A 249 -8.55 6.83 -6.30
N PHE A 250 -7.58 6.72 -5.40
CA PHE A 250 -6.16 6.78 -5.71
C PHE A 250 -5.52 5.39 -5.75
N GLN A 251 -5.71 4.65 -6.85
CA GLN A 251 -5.07 3.34 -7.08
C GLN A 251 -3.54 3.41 -7.29
N HIS A 252 -2.96 4.61 -7.26
CA HIS A 252 -1.52 4.85 -7.34
C HIS A 252 -1.08 5.81 -6.23
N VAL A 253 -0.41 6.88 -6.63
CA VAL A 253 0.07 7.96 -5.77
C VAL A 253 -1.10 8.63 -5.05
N VAL A 254 -1.03 8.66 -3.72
CA VAL A 254 -2.03 9.30 -2.86
C VAL A 254 -1.47 10.63 -2.34
N PRO A 255 -2.11 11.78 -2.63
CA PRO A 255 -1.73 13.04 -1.99
C PRO A 255 -1.97 13.00 -0.47
N PRO A 256 -1.34 13.87 0.33
CA PRO A 256 -1.59 13.94 1.76
C PRO A 256 -3.09 14.16 2.07
N VAL A 257 -3.65 13.27 2.89
CA VAL A 257 -5.08 13.25 3.21
C VAL A 257 -5.32 13.74 4.63
N LEU A 258 -6.08 14.82 4.78
CA LEU A 258 -6.54 15.35 6.06
C LEU A 258 -8.01 14.99 6.26
N SER A 259 -8.31 14.26 7.34
CA SER A 259 -9.63 13.65 7.53
C SER A 259 -10.38 14.24 8.73
N PHE A 260 -11.46 14.98 8.46
CA PHE A 260 -12.37 15.53 9.47
C PHE A 260 -13.46 14.54 9.87
N SER A 261 -13.60 14.34 11.18
CA SER A 261 -14.72 13.66 11.82
C SER A 261 -15.87 14.63 12.09
N LEU A 262 -17.11 14.13 11.99
CA LEU A 262 -18.34 14.93 12.09
C LEU A 262 -19.24 14.50 13.26
N GLY A 263 -18.67 13.80 14.24
CA GLY A 263 -19.41 13.25 15.36
C GLY A 263 -18.57 12.22 16.10
N SER A 264 -18.80 10.93 15.84
CA SER A 264 -17.97 9.86 16.41
C SER A 264 -16.58 9.85 15.75
N LEU A 265 -15.53 9.95 16.57
CA LEU A 265 -14.15 9.79 16.12
C LEU A 265 -13.95 8.34 15.62
N GLY A 266 -13.61 8.18 14.34
CA GLY A 266 -13.11 6.92 13.79
C GLY A 266 -11.63 6.68 14.06
N PHE A 267 -11.09 5.56 13.57
CA PHE A 267 -9.66 5.25 13.67
C PHE A 267 -8.82 6.02 12.65
N LEU A 268 -9.43 6.47 11.55
CA LEU A 268 -8.77 7.21 10.46
C LEU A 268 -9.08 8.70 10.48
N THR A 269 -10.28 9.09 10.92
CA THR A 269 -10.68 10.50 11.04
C THR A 269 -10.17 11.11 12.34
N ARG A 270 -9.15 11.98 12.25
CA ARG A 270 -8.41 12.48 13.42
C ARG A 270 -8.72 13.92 13.80
N PHE A 271 -9.36 14.68 12.91
CA PHE A 271 -9.61 16.11 13.11
C PHE A 271 -11.07 16.37 13.45
N ASP A 272 -11.33 17.30 14.36
CA ASP A 272 -12.69 17.78 14.64
C ASP A 272 -13.05 18.86 13.61
N PHE A 273 -14.16 18.67 12.91
CA PHE A 273 -14.64 19.63 11.93
C PHE A 273 -14.97 20.99 12.54
N ASN A 274 -15.33 21.10 13.82
CA ASN A 274 -15.62 22.39 14.44
C ASN A 274 -14.43 23.37 14.39
N GLN A 275 -13.21 22.85 14.22
CA GLN A 275 -11.97 23.62 14.17
C GLN A 275 -11.34 23.62 12.76
N TYR A 276 -12.11 23.34 11.70
CA TYR A 276 -11.56 23.13 10.37
C TYR A 276 -10.72 24.31 9.84
N GLN A 277 -11.13 25.55 10.13
CA GLN A 277 -10.43 26.75 9.64
C GLN A 277 -9.02 26.86 10.21
N SER A 278 -8.88 26.77 11.54
CA SER A 278 -7.57 26.86 12.20
C SER A 278 -6.67 25.68 11.84
N ILE A 279 -7.25 24.49 11.72
CA ILE A 279 -6.54 23.26 11.33
C ILE A 279 -5.98 23.39 9.91
N LEU A 280 -6.78 23.81 8.93
CA LEU A 280 -6.34 23.97 7.55
C LEU A 280 -5.34 25.13 7.40
N GLU A 281 -5.56 26.25 8.10
CA GLU A 281 -4.64 27.38 8.09
C GLU A 281 -3.25 26.98 8.61
N THR A 282 -3.21 26.29 9.75
CA THR A 282 -1.95 25.79 10.32
C THR A 282 -1.31 24.75 9.39
N ALA A 283 -2.10 23.85 8.82
CA ALA A 283 -1.60 22.83 7.89
C ALA A 283 -0.94 23.44 6.64
N PHE A 284 -1.54 24.47 6.05
CA PHE A 284 -1.02 25.11 4.84
C PHE A 284 0.13 26.09 5.11
N LYS A 285 0.12 26.76 6.27
CA LYS A 285 1.16 27.74 6.64
C LYS A 285 2.40 27.11 7.25
N ASP A 286 2.21 26.27 8.26
CA ASP A 286 3.27 25.70 9.09
C ASP A 286 3.71 24.30 8.60
N GLY A 287 2.95 23.72 7.67
CA GLY A 287 3.16 22.39 7.13
C GLY A 287 2.42 21.30 7.90
N VAL A 288 2.58 20.06 7.45
CA VAL A 288 1.88 18.89 8.00
C VAL A 288 2.85 17.79 8.42
N VAL A 289 2.48 17.02 9.42
CA VAL A 289 3.15 15.75 9.73
C VAL A 289 2.34 14.63 9.08
N VAL A 290 3.00 13.70 8.40
CA VAL A 290 2.34 12.62 7.66
C VAL A 290 2.72 11.27 8.25
N SER A 291 1.72 10.43 8.48
CA SER A 291 1.85 9.01 8.81
C SER A 291 1.56 8.19 7.57
N LEU A 292 2.53 7.39 7.14
CA LEU A 292 2.34 6.45 6.03
C LEU A 292 1.68 5.17 6.56
N ARG A 293 0.53 4.83 5.99
CA ARG A 293 -0.18 3.57 6.30
C ARG A 293 0.07 2.56 5.19
N LEU A 294 0.36 1.33 5.59
CA LEU A 294 0.48 0.20 4.66
C LEU A 294 -0.82 0.04 3.88
N ARG A 295 -0.69 -0.16 2.57
CA ARG A 295 -1.74 -0.66 1.68
C ARG A 295 -1.32 -2.01 1.13
N PHE A 296 -2.28 -2.84 0.75
CA PHE A 296 -1.99 -4.01 -0.07
C PHE A 296 -2.18 -3.71 -1.55
N GLU A 297 -1.33 -4.31 -2.36
CA GLU A 297 -1.62 -4.58 -3.74
C GLU A 297 -2.22 -5.98 -3.86
N CYS A 298 -3.42 -6.07 -4.40
CA CYS A 298 -4.11 -7.31 -4.64
C CYS A 298 -4.24 -7.56 -6.15
N THR A 299 -3.70 -8.67 -6.64
CA THR A 299 -3.82 -9.08 -8.04
C THR A 299 -4.70 -10.32 -8.16
N ILE A 300 -5.73 -10.23 -8.99
CA ILE A 300 -6.57 -11.38 -9.35
C ILE A 300 -5.89 -12.15 -10.46
N MET A 301 -5.66 -13.44 -10.22
CA MET A 301 -5.02 -14.36 -11.14
C MET A 301 -6.07 -15.37 -11.61
N ARG A 302 -6.29 -15.41 -12.92
CA ARG A 302 -7.25 -16.30 -13.57
C ARG A 302 -6.56 -17.52 -14.11
N SER A 303 -7.14 -18.69 -13.89
CA SER A 303 -6.62 -19.93 -14.46
C SER A 303 -6.73 -19.93 -15.99
N ASN A 304 -5.65 -20.28 -16.67
CA ASN A 304 -5.65 -20.50 -18.11
C ASN A 304 -6.21 -21.90 -18.40
N ARG A 305 -7.14 -21.99 -19.36
CA ARG A 305 -7.59 -23.29 -19.90
C ARG A 305 -6.46 -23.89 -20.74
N ARG A 306 -6.15 -25.16 -20.52
CA ARG A 306 -5.13 -25.87 -21.30
C ARG A 306 -5.81 -26.61 -22.46
N PRO A 307 -5.18 -26.72 -23.64
CA PRO A 307 -5.74 -27.47 -24.76
C PRO A 307 -5.93 -28.97 -24.47
N GLU A 308 -5.16 -29.50 -23.51
CA GLU A 308 -5.19 -30.89 -23.05
C GLU A 308 -6.28 -31.16 -22.00
N ASP A 309 -7.12 -30.17 -21.67
CA ASP A 309 -8.26 -30.32 -20.76
C ASP A 309 -9.35 -31.17 -21.46
N ASP A 310 -9.12 -32.47 -21.58
CA ASP A 310 -10.09 -33.46 -22.05
C ASP A 310 -11.26 -33.53 -21.05
N PRO A 311 -12.52 -33.33 -21.47
CA PRO A 311 -13.68 -33.38 -20.58
C PRO A 311 -13.87 -34.76 -19.89
N SER A 312 -13.18 -35.80 -20.37
CA SER A 312 -13.18 -37.14 -19.77
C SER A 312 -12.10 -37.36 -18.70
N ASN A 313 -11.11 -36.47 -18.57
CA ASN A 313 -9.95 -36.63 -17.70
C ASN A 313 -9.81 -35.43 -16.73
N ILE A 314 -10.92 -35.05 -16.11
CA ILE A 314 -11.03 -33.99 -15.07
C ILE A 314 -10.15 -34.29 -13.84
N THR A 315 -9.54 -35.47 -13.76
CA THR A 315 -8.59 -35.81 -12.71
C THR A 315 -7.25 -35.10 -12.86
N LYS A 316 -7.00 -34.21 -11.88
CA LYS A 316 -5.69 -33.74 -11.37
C LYS A 316 -5.14 -32.41 -11.90
N ARG A 317 -5.96 -31.37 -12.05
CA ARG A 317 -5.40 -30.03 -11.81
C ARG A 317 -5.36 -29.80 -10.31
N ASP A 318 -4.16 -29.57 -9.78
CA ASP A 318 -3.94 -29.24 -8.37
C ASP A 318 -3.34 -27.83 -8.31
N LEU A 319 -4.00 -26.94 -7.57
CA LEU A 319 -3.57 -25.56 -7.43
C LEU A 319 -2.24 -25.49 -6.64
N VAL A 320 -2.02 -26.41 -5.70
CA VAL A 320 -0.76 -26.52 -4.95
C VAL A 320 0.40 -26.82 -5.90
N GLU A 321 0.24 -27.81 -6.78
CA GLU A 321 1.25 -28.14 -7.79
C GLU A 321 1.47 -27.01 -8.81
N GLU A 322 0.43 -26.24 -9.16
CA GLU A 322 0.55 -25.11 -10.08
C GLU A 322 1.25 -23.89 -9.48
N LEU A 323 1.14 -23.68 -8.17
CA LEU A 323 1.71 -22.52 -7.47
C LEU A 323 3.08 -22.80 -6.83
N ILE A 324 3.29 -24.02 -6.34
CA ILE A 324 4.51 -24.41 -5.60
C ILE A 324 5.36 -25.40 -6.39
N GLY A 325 4.78 -26.20 -7.28
CA GLY A 325 5.52 -27.25 -8.01
C GLY A 325 6.59 -26.72 -8.96
N GLU A 326 7.56 -27.59 -9.29
CA GLU A 326 8.67 -27.29 -10.18
C GLU A 326 8.20 -26.94 -11.61
N GLU A 327 8.88 -25.99 -12.25
CA GLU A 327 8.54 -25.51 -13.59
C GLU A 327 8.77 -26.56 -14.68
N LYS A 328 7.79 -26.74 -15.57
CA LYS A 328 7.99 -27.37 -16.87
C LYS A 328 8.08 -26.21 -17.85
N GLU A 329 9.14 -26.14 -18.66
CA GLU A 329 9.36 -25.02 -19.58
C GLU A 329 8.11 -24.73 -20.43
N GLY A 330 7.69 -23.46 -20.48
CA GLY A 330 6.71 -22.97 -21.45
C GLY A 330 5.23 -22.93 -21.02
N THR A 331 4.85 -23.27 -19.77
CA THR A 331 3.44 -23.23 -19.34
C THR A 331 3.13 -22.15 -18.30
N LEU A 332 2.67 -20.98 -18.75
CA LEU A 332 2.01 -19.98 -17.89
C LEU A 332 0.63 -20.50 -17.49
N THR A 333 0.47 -20.93 -16.24
CA THR A 333 -0.79 -21.55 -15.75
C THR A 333 -1.90 -20.54 -15.49
N HIS A 334 -1.53 -19.28 -15.21
CA HIS A 334 -2.47 -18.22 -14.87
C HIS A 334 -2.12 -16.91 -15.57
N ARG A 335 -3.11 -16.01 -15.66
CA ARG A 335 -2.94 -14.66 -16.17
C ARG A 335 -3.53 -13.63 -15.20
N PRO A 336 -2.92 -12.44 -15.06
CA PRO A 336 -3.49 -11.37 -14.27
C PRO A 336 -4.74 -10.80 -14.97
N ASP A 337 -5.77 -10.52 -14.19
CA ASP A 337 -7.02 -9.92 -14.65
C ASP A 337 -7.12 -8.47 -14.17
N LYS A 338 -7.30 -8.26 -12.86
CA LYS A 338 -7.41 -6.94 -12.24
C LYS A 338 -6.43 -6.77 -11.08
N VAL A 339 -6.08 -5.51 -10.79
CA VAL A 339 -5.25 -5.12 -9.64
C VAL A 339 -5.95 -4.04 -8.86
N PHE A 340 -5.91 -4.15 -7.54
CA PHE A 340 -6.46 -3.18 -6.61
C PHE A 340 -5.45 -2.80 -5.54
N GLN A 341 -5.44 -1.53 -5.16
CA GLN A 341 -4.77 -1.03 -3.97
C GLN A 341 -5.82 -0.82 -2.87
N ILE A 342 -5.62 -1.48 -1.74
CA ILE A 342 -6.56 -1.46 -0.60
C ILE A 342 -5.87 -1.02 0.69
N LEU A 343 -6.61 -0.38 1.58
CA LEU A 343 -6.09 0.15 2.84
C LEU A 343 -6.33 -0.77 4.03
N ASN A 344 -7.49 -1.43 4.10
CA ASN A 344 -7.88 -2.24 5.24
C ASN A 344 -7.63 -3.72 4.98
N ASP A 345 -8.44 -4.34 4.14
CA ASP A 345 -8.50 -5.79 4.03
C ASP A 345 -9.02 -6.29 2.68
N VAL A 346 -8.56 -7.50 2.35
CA VAL A 346 -9.12 -8.33 1.30
C VAL A 346 -9.74 -9.56 1.94
N VAL A 347 -10.99 -9.82 1.58
CA VAL A 347 -11.78 -10.91 2.13
C VAL A 347 -12.13 -11.86 1.01
N LEU A 348 -11.83 -13.15 1.19
CA LEU A 348 -12.33 -14.20 0.31
C LEU A 348 -13.42 -14.96 1.07
N ASP A 349 -14.66 -14.87 0.61
CA ASP A 349 -15.84 -15.48 1.25
C ASP A 349 -16.62 -16.43 0.33
N ARG A 350 -17.44 -17.29 0.92
CA ARG A 350 -18.31 -18.25 0.17
C ARG A 350 -19.40 -17.57 -0.68
N GLY A 351 -19.68 -16.30 -0.44
CA GLY A 351 -20.73 -15.55 -1.07
C GLY A 351 -22.15 -16.07 -0.88
N PRO A 352 -22.98 -16.07 -1.94
CA PRO A 352 -24.37 -16.50 -1.81
C PRO A 352 -24.49 -18.01 -1.59
N ASN A 353 -23.40 -18.77 -1.72
CA ASN A 353 -23.41 -20.22 -1.60
C ASN A 353 -23.75 -20.66 -0.17
N PRO A 354 -24.68 -21.62 0.03
CA PRO A 354 -25.07 -22.10 1.35
C PRO A 354 -24.02 -23.01 2.00
N THR A 355 -23.10 -23.58 1.21
CA THR A 355 -22.01 -24.43 1.68
C THR A 355 -20.79 -23.60 2.05
N MET A 356 -19.98 -24.11 2.98
CA MET A 356 -18.69 -23.50 3.33
C MET A 356 -17.76 -23.44 2.11
N SER A 357 -16.94 -22.39 2.06
CA SER A 357 -15.88 -22.25 1.05
C SER A 357 -14.68 -23.13 1.40
N GLN A 358 -14.01 -23.64 0.37
CA GLN A 358 -12.71 -24.26 0.46
C GLN A 358 -11.69 -23.29 -0.13
N ILE A 359 -10.71 -22.87 0.67
CA ILE A 359 -9.74 -21.84 0.30
C ILE A 359 -8.35 -22.33 0.66
N GLU A 360 -7.44 -22.34 -0.32
CA GLU A 360 -6.04 -22.66 -0.08
C GLU A 360 -5.24 -21.39 0.17
N LEU A 361 -4.54 -21.36 1.30
CA LEU A 361 -3.68 -20.24 1.68
C LEU A 361 -2.22 -20.62 1.47
N PHE A 362 -1.51 -19.77 0.75
CA PHE A 362 -0.08 -19.90 0.47
C PHE A 362 0.67 -18.68 0.99
N GLY A 363 1.86 -18.88 1.53
CA GLY A 363 2.80 -17.83 1.86
C GLY A 363 4.12 -18.06 1.16
N ASP A 364 4.56 -17.10 0.35
CA ASP A 364 5.75 -17.19 -0.50
C ASP A 364 5.79 -18.45 -1.38
N ASN A 365 6.36 -19.54 -0.89
CA ASN A 365 6.59 -20.80 -1.63
C ASN A 365 5.99 -21.99 -0.88
N GLU A 366 5.24 -21.72 0.18
CA GLU A 366 4.77 -22.73 1.10
C GLU A 366 3.24 -22.72 1.11
N HIS A 367 2.66 -23.91 1.08
CA HIS A 367 1.24 -24.09 1.36
C HIS A 367 1.10 -24.04 2.88
N PHE A 368 0.34 -23.06 3.36
CA PHE A 368 0.12 -22.92 4.80
C PHE A 368 -0.94 -23.88 5.26
N THR A 369 -2.13 -23.80 4.65
CA THR A 369 -3.25 -24.66 5.00
C THR A 369 -4.38 -24.51 3.98
N THR A 370 -5.29 -25.49 3.98
CA THR A 370 -6.57 -25.42 3.27
C THR A 370 -7.67 -25.16 4.30
N LEU A 371 -8.35 -24.04 4.15
CA LEU A 371 -9.39 -23.54 5.03
C LEU A 371 -10.76 -24.03 4.54
N LEU A 372 -11.49 -24.68 5.45
CA LEU A 372 -12.92 -24.91 5.32
C LEU A 372 -13.63 -23.93 6.26
N ALA A 373 -14.18 -22.86 5.69
CA ALA A 373 -14.66 -21.71 6.44
C ALA A 373 -15.74 -20.95 5.65
N ASP A 374 -16.42 -20.00 6.30
CA ASP A 374 -17.20 -18.99 5.57
C ASP A 374 -16.29 -18.09 4.72
N GLY A 375 -15.03 -17.93 5.13
CA GLY A 375 -14.02 -17.23 4.36
C GLY A 375 -12.70 -17.02 5.12
N VAL A 376 -11.84 -16.18 4.55
CA VAL A 376 -10.60 -15.70 5.16
C VAL A 376 -10.42 -14.21 4.89
N CYS A 377 -9.93 -13.49 5.89
CA CYS A 377 -9.62 -12.06 5.84
C CYS A 377 -8.12 -11.88 5.97
N ILE A 378 -7.52 -11.17 5.01
CA ILE A 378 -6.14 -10.68 5.08
C ILE A 378 -6.20 -9.16 5.27
N ALA A 379 -5.70 -8.67 6.41
CA ALA A 379 -5.82 -7.27 6.81
C ALA A 379 -4.46 -6.60 7.05
N THR A 380 -4.39 -5.32 6.72
CA THR A 380 -3.29 -4.44 7.12
C THR A 380 -3.39 -4.12 8.61
N PRO A 381 -2.34 -3.55 9.24
CA PRO A 381 -2.42 -3.05 10.60
C PRO A 381 -3.52 -1.99 10.79
N THR A 382 -3.81 -1.21 9.74
CA THR A 382 -4.91 -0.24 9.74
C THR A 382 -6.27 -0.96 9.73
N GLY A 383 -6.42 -1.98 8.87
CA GLY A 383 -7.61 -2.84 8.80
C GLY A 383 -7.82 -3.73 10.02
N SER A 384 -6.85 -3.83 10.93
CA SER A 384 -6.95 -4.63 12.16
C SER A 384 -8.16 -4.27 13.05
N THR A 385 -8.63 -3.02 12.93
CA THR A 385 -9.78 -2.44 13.66
C THR A 385 -11.10 -2.54 12.90
N ALA A 386 -11.08 -3.02 11.66
CA ALA A 386 -12.24 -3.11 10.77
C ALA A 386 -12.82 -4.54 10.78
N TYR A 387 -13.01 -5.16 9.61
CA TYR A 387 -13.65 -6.47 9.51
C TYR A 387 -12.82 -7.58 10.18
N ASN A 388 -11.49 -7.46 10.16
CA ASN A 388 -10.60 -8.34 10.91
C ASN A 388 -10.93 -8.44 12.40
N LEU A 389 -11.25 -7.32 13.07
CA LEU A 389 -11.61 -7.33 14.49
C LEU A 389 -12.91 -8.10 14.72
N ALA A 390 -13.90 -7.89 13.85
CA ALA A 390 -15.19 -8.58 13.92
C ALA A 390 -15.06 -10.09 13.67
N ALA A 391 -14.12 -10.51 12.81
CA ALA A 391 -13.80 -11.92 12.57
C ALA A 391 -13.00 -12.58 13.71
N GLY A 392 -12.66 -11.85 14.78
CA GLY A 392 -11.89 -12.36 15.92
C GLY A 392 -10.37 -12.23 15.78
N GLY A 393 -9.90 -11.42 14.82
CA GLY A 393 -8.49 -11.08 14.64
C GLY A 393 -7.97 -10.11 15.71
N SER A 394 -6.65 -10.02 15.85
CA SER A 394 -6.01 -9.14 16.84
C SER A 394 -5.95 -7.68 16.39
N LEU A 395 -6.01 -6.76 17.35
CA LEU A 395 -5.71 -5.34 17.14
C LEU A 395 -4.21 -5.14 16.91
N CYS A 396 -3.86 -4.30 15.94
CA CYS A 396 -2.48 -4.01 15.60
C CYS A 396 -2.23 -2.51 15.51
N HIS A 397 -1.06 -2.07 15.97
CA HIS A 397 -0.65 -0.67 15.85
C HIS A 397 -0.36 -0.35 14.36
N PRO A 398 -0.82 0.79 13.79
CA PRO A 398 -0.67 1.09 12.37
C PRO A 398 0.76 1.17 11.85
N GLU A 399 1.74 1.40 12.73
CA GLU A 399 3.17 1.46 12.39
C GLU A 399 3.86 0.10 12.37
N ASN A 400 3.18 -0.96 12.82
CA ASN A 400 3.76 -2.31 12.81
C ASN A 400 3.82 -2.85 11.37
N PRO A 401 4.98 -3.31 10.89
CA PRO A 401 5.14 -3.81 9.53
C PRO A 401 4.68 -5.28 9.42
N VAL A 402 3.37 -5.51 9.56
CA VAL A 402 2.80 -6.86 9.62
C VAL A 402 1.54 -6.99 8.76
N ILE A 403 1.22 -8.24 8.40
CA ILE A 403 -0.01 -8.68 7.77
C ILE A 403 -0.77 -9.55 8.77
N LEU A 404 -2.08 -9.37 8.85
CA LEU A 404 -2.96 -10.14 9.72
C LEU A 404 -3.77 -11.10 8.87
N VAL A 405 -3.85 -12.38 9.26
CA VAL A 405 -4.67 -13.40 8.60
C VAL A 405 -5.64 -13.97 9.60
N THR A 406 -6.93 -13.85 9.32
CA THR A 406 -8.02 -14.28 10.21
C THR A 406 -9.05 -15.07 9.41
N ALA A 407 -9.33 -16.31 9.81
CA ALA A 407 -10.40 -17.09 9.17
C ALA A 407 -11.77 -16.68 9.74
N ILE A 408 -12.79 -16.72 8.88
CA ILE A 408 -14.16 -16.33 9.20
C ILE A 408 -14.95 -17.61 9.45
N CYS A 409 -15.37 -17.84 10.69
CA CYS A 409 -16.16 -19.01 11.09
C CYS A 409 -15.56 -20.34 10.57
N ALA A 410 -14.26 -20.56 10.81
CA ALA A 410 -13.57 -21.77 10.36
C ALA A 410 -14.11 -23.03 11.04
N HIS A 411 -14.36 -24.07 10.24
CA HIS A 411 -14.70 -25.40 10.74
C HIS A 411 -13.45 -26.15 11.25
N THR A 412 -12.26 -25.70 10.87
CA THR A 412 -10.99 -26.21 11.38
C THR A 412 -10.77 -25.72 12.83
N LEU A 413 -10.89 -26.62 13.80
CA LEU A 413 -10.80 -26.31 15.24
C LEU A 413 -9.47 -25.67 15.69
N SER A 414 -8.40 -25.86 14.92
CA SER A 414 -7.04 -25.40 15.23
C SER A 414 -6.67 -24.06 14.60
N PHE A 415 -7.48 -23.50 13.70
CA PHE A 415 -7.11 -22.26 13.04
C PHE A 415 -7.20 -21.08 14.01
N ARG A 416 -6.09 -20.35 14.19
CA ARG A 416 -5.98 -19.14 15.00
C ARG A 416 -5.55 -17.98 14.12
N PRO A 417 -5.91 -16.72 14.46
CA PRO A 417 -5.39 -15.56 13.75
C PRO A 417 -3.86 -15.56 13.71
N ILE A 418 -3.28 -15.28 12.54
CA ILE A 418 -1.85 -15.33 12.28
C ILE A 418 -1.34 -13.91 12.00
N ILE A 419 -0.18 -13.56 12.55
CA ILE A 419 0.53 -12.32 12.26
C ILE A 419 1.79 -12.66 11.48
N LEU A 420 1.96 -12.08 10.31
CA LEU A 420 3.04 -12.35 9.36
C LEU A 420 3.81 -11.05 9.04
N PRO A 421 5.07 -11.12 8.59
CA PRO A 421 5.80 -9.93 8.15
C PRO A 421 5.19 -9.31 6.89
N ASP A 422 5.28 -7.98 6.73
CA ASP A 422 4.81 -7.24 5.54
C ASP A 422 5.55 -7.57 4.23
N THR A 423 6.67 -8.30 4.31
CA THR A 423 7.47 -8.73 3.16
C THR A 423 7.00 -10.04 2.54
N ILE A 424 6.08 -10.77 3.17
CA ILE A 424 5.55 -12.03 2.64
C ILE A 424 4.56 -11.77 1.50
N VAL A 425 4.56 -12.63 0.48
CA VAL A 425 3.52 -12.63 -0.55
C VAL A 425 2.51 -13.72 -0.22
N LEU A 426 1.27 -13.33 0.07
CA LEU A 426 0.19 -14.27 0.32
C LEU A 426 -0.59 -14.57 -0.96
N ARG A 427 -1.05 -15.81 -1.10
CA ARG A 427 -2.01 -16.18 -2.15
C ARG A 427 -3.18 -16.92 -1.52
N MET A 428 -4.39 -16.51 -1.88
CA MET A 428 -5.63 -17.18 -1.48
C MET A 428 -6.29 -17.72 -2.74
N GLY A 429 -6.34 -19.05 -2.86
CA GLY A 429 -6.83 -19.74 -4.04
C GLY A 429 -8.11 -20.52 -3.79
N VAL A 430 -8.94 -20.65 -4.82
CA VAL A 430 -10.05 -21.61 -4.83
C VAL A 430 -9.52 -22.88 -5.50
N PRO A 431 -9.42 -24.02 -4.79
CA PRO A 431 -8.87 -25.23 -5.38
C PRO A 431 -9.79 -25.79 -6.48
N TYR A 432 -9.25 -26.58 -7.40
CA TYR A 432 -10.00 -27.12 -8.54
C TYR A 432 -11.11 -28.10 -8.15
N ASP A 433 -10.98 -28.76 -7.00
CA ASP A 433 -11.95 -29.69 -6.44
C ASP A 433 -13.02 -28.99 -5.57
N ALA A 434 -12.95 -27.66 -5.42
CA ALA A 434 -13.94 -26.88 -4.69
C ALA A 434 -15.33 -27.04 -5.31
N ARG A 435 -16.32 -27.31 -4.45
CA ARG A 435 -17.72 -27.50 -4.89
C ARG A 435 -18.39 -26.23 -5.39
N THR A 436 -17.92 -25.07 -4.96
CA THR A 436 -18.53 -23.77 -5.23
C THR A 436 -17.44 -22.73 -5.49
N SER A 437 -17.79 -21.68 -6.24
CA SER A 437 -16.98 -20.47 -6.35
C SER A 437 -16.88 -19.75 -5.00
N SER A 438 -15.87 -18.90 -4.89
CA SER A 438 -15.69 -17.97 -3.78
C SER A 438 -15.68 -16.54 -4.32
N TRP A 439 -15.78 -15.55 -3.44
CA TRP A 439 -15.85 -14.14 -3.82
C TRP A 439 -14.81 -13.32 -3.08
N ALA A 440 -13.97 -12.63 -3.83
CA ALA A 440 -13.01 -11.68 -3.29
C ALA A 440 -13.64 -10.30 -3.16
N SER A 441 -13.54 -9.70 -1.98
CA SER A 441 -13.97 -8.36 -1.65
C SER A 441 -12.76 -7.50 -1.26
N PHE A 442 -12.67 -6.29 -1.82
CA PHE A 442 -11.55 -5.36 -1.64
C PHE A 442 -12.04 -4.12 -0.88
N ASP A 443 -11.55 -3.90 0.36
CA ASP A 443 -12.01 -2.82 1.27
C ASP A 443 -13.55 -2.76 1.46
N GLY A 444 -14.25 -3.88 1.27
CA GLY A 444 -15.71 -3.96 1.35
C GLY A 444 -16.46 -3.25 0.21
N ARG A 445 -15.81 -3.00 -0.94
CA ARG A 445 -16.36 -2.23 -2.07
C ARG A 445 -16.56 -3.07 -3.32
N GLU A 446 -15.45 -3.38 -3.99
CA GLU A 446 -15.48 -4.16 -5.22
C GLU A 446 -15.51 -5.64 -4.87
N ARG A 447 -16.39 -6.39 -5.53
CA ARG A 447 -16.57 -7.82 -5.29
C ARG A 447 -16.46 -8.61 -6.58
N ILE A 448 -15.57 -9.59 -6.60
CA ILE A 448 -15.25 -10.36 -7.79
C ILE A 448 -15.32 -11.85 -7.47
N GLU A 449 -16.08 -12.57 -8.28
CA GLU A 449 -16.17 -14.02 -8.19
C GLU A 449 -14.86 -14.67 -8.67
N LEU A 450 -14.38 -15.63 -7.89
CA LEU A 450 -13.25 -16.51 -8.17
C LEU A 450 -13.78 -17.91 -8.44
N HIS A 451 -13.45 -18.44 -9.61
CA HIS A 451 -13.79 -19.80 -9.99
C HIS A 451 -12.73 -20.78 -9.46
N PRO A 452 -13.03 -22.09 -9.40
CA PRO A 452 -12.03 -23.11 -9.12
C PRO A 452 -10.79 -22.95 -10.03
N GLY A 453 -9.62 -22.89 -9.41
CA GLY A 453 -8.33 -22.58 -10.02
C GLY A 453 -7.92 -21.10 -9.96
N ASP A 454 -8.84 -20.16 -9.76
CA ASP A 454 -8.47 -18.74 -9.61
C ASP A 454 -7.89 -18.46 -8.21
N TYR A 455 -7.02 -17.46 -8.12
CA TYR A 455 -6.47 -17.01 -6.84
C TYR A 455 -6.22 -15.51 -6.79
N VAL A 456 -6.13 -14.97 -5.58
CA VAL A 456 -5.73 -13.58 -5.32
C VAL A 456 -4.34 -13.57 -4.72
N THR A 457 -3.42 -12.82 -5.32
CA THR A 457 -2.11 -12.51 -4.75
C THR A 457 -2.19 -11.23 -3.95
N VAL A 458 -1.64 -11.21 -2.74
CA VAL A 458 -1.62 -10.06 -1.82
C VAL A 458 -0.19 -9.78 -1.40
N SER A 459 0.26 -8.54 -1.58
CA SER A 459 1.58 -8.08 -1.16
C SER A 459 1.52 -6.64 -0.66
N ALA A 460 2.55 -6.19 0.06
CA ALA A 460 2.69 -4.79 0.43
C ALA A 460 2.77 -3.88 -0.82
N SER A 461 1.97 -2.83 -0.82
CA SER A 461 1.94 -1.84 -1.89
C SER A 461 3.15 -0.90 -1.82
N ARG A 462 3.65 -0.51 -3.00
CA ARG A 462 4.63 0.58 -3.14
C ARG A 462 4.04 1.97 -2.87
N TYR A 463 2.71 2.07 -2.80
CA TYR A 463 1.97 3.31 -2.64
C TYR A 463 1.28 3.33 -1.28
N PRO A 464 1.98 3.72 -0.19
CA PRO A 464 1.37 3.84 1.12
C PRO A 464 0.37 5.00 1.15
N PHE A 465 -0.63 4.89 2.03
CA PHE A 465 -1.61 5.95 2.22
C PHE A 465 -1.06 7.04 3.16
N ALA A 466 -0.96 8.27 2.66
CA ALA A 466 -0.38 9.41 3.37
C ALA A 466 -1.43 10.12 4.25
N ASN A 467 -1.55 9.71 5.52
CA ASN A 467 -2.51 10.32 6.45
C ASN A 467 -1.89 11.48 7.22
N VAL A 468 -2.54 12.65 7.22
CA VAL A 468 -2.07 13.82 7.97
C VAL A 468 -2.37 13.64 9.47
N LEU A 469 -1.37 13.93 10.31
CA LEU A 469 -1.47 13.84 11.76
C LEU A 469 -1.71 15.22 12.41
N PRO A 470 -2.44 15.27 13.54
CA PRO A 470 -2.54 16.47 14.36
C PRO A 470 -1.16 16.89 14.91
N HIS A 471 -0.95 18.21 15.01
CA HIS A 471 0.34 18.82 15.33
C HIS A 471 0.96 18.42 16.69
N ASN A 472 0.17 17.92 17.64
CA ASN A 472 0.58 17.74 19.05
C ASN A 472 0.38 16.32 19.61
N ARG A 473 0.12 15.29 18.78
CA ARG A 473 -0.27 13.96 19.29
C ARG A 473 0.50 12.80 18.66
N ARG A 474 1.82 12.83 18.77
CA ARG A 474 2.67 11.70 18.36
C ARG A 474 2.56 10.58 19.40
N GLY A 475 1.79 9.53 19.10
CA GLY A 475 1.77 8.27 19.86
C GLY A 475 0.55 8.04 20.76
N GLU A 476 0.06 9.04 21.48
CA GLU A 476 -1.14 8.87 22.36
C GLU A 476 -2.43 8.66 21.57
N ASP A 477 -2.44 9.08 20.32
CA ASP A 477 -3.61 9.12 19.46
C ASP A 477 -4.21 7.74 19.18
N TRP A 478 -3.40 6.70 19.02
CA TRP A 478 -3.92 5.36 18.76
C TRP A 478 -4.54 4.74 20.01
N VAL A 479 -3.84 4.80 21.16
CA VAL A 479 -4.34 4.27 22.43
C VAL A 479 -5.60 5.01 22.87
N GLN A 480 -5.63 6.34 22.75
CA GLN A 480 -6.82 7.14 23.06
C GLN A 480 -7.97 6.82 22.09
N SER A 481 -7.69 6.64 20.80
CA SER A 481 -8.71 6.27 19.80
C SER A 481 -9.31 4.89 20.12
N ILE A 482 -8.50 3.88 20.47
CA ILE A 482 -9.03 2.59 20.91
C ILE A 482 -9.80 2.71 22.22
N SER A 483 -9.25 3.39 23.23
CA SER A 483 -9.91 3.51 24.53
C SER A 483 -11.28 4.20 24.43
N LYS A 484 -11.43 5.16 23.51
CA LYS A 484 -12.72 5.84 23.23
C LYS A 484 -13.67 4.99 22.41
N THR A 485 -13.17 4.29 21.39
CA THR A 485 -14.01 3.53 20.46
C THR A 485 -14.48 2.20 21.05
N LEU A 486 -13.61 1.51 21.79
CA LEU A 486 -13.91 0.22 22.42
C LEU A 486 -14.29 0.34 23.90
N ASN A 487 -14.36 1.56 24.45
CA ASN A 487 -14.66 1.81 25.87
C ASN A 487 -13.81 1.00 26.86
N TRP A 488 -12.54 0.72 26.52
CA TRP A 488 -11.68 -0.27 27.20
C TRP A 488 -11.46 0.00 28.70
N ASN A 489 -11.59 1.26 29.14
CA ASN A 489 -11.37 1.70 30.52
C ASN A 489 -12.64 2.23 31.21
N SER A 490 -13.82 1.90 30.68
CA SER A 490 -15.13 2.33 31.25
C SER A 490 -15.52 1.58 32.53
N ARG A 491 -14.87 0.45 32.84
CA ARG A 491 -15.18 -0.37 34.02
C ARG A 491 -14.61 0.26 35.29
N GLN A 492 -15.43 0.35 36.34
CA GLN A 492 -14.99 0.82 37.66
C GLN A 492 -13.84 -0.06 38.19
N LYS A 493 -12.78 0.57 38.71
CA LYS A 493 -11.66 -0.15 39.33
C LYS A 493 -12.19 -1.01 40.48
N PRO A 494 -11.89 -2.32 40.52
CA PRO A 494 -12.25 -3.14 41.67
C PRO A 494 -11.60 -2.54 42.92
N LYS A 495 -12.38 -2.46 44.02
CA LYS A 495 -11.87 -1.96 45.30
C LYS A 495 -10.68 -2.82 45.72
N SER A 496 -9.56 -2.19 46.07
CA SER A 496 -8.42 -2.90 46.63
C SER A 496 -8.86 -3.64 47.90
N PHE A 497 -8.46 -4.91 48.03
CA PHE A 497 -8.57 -5.61 49.31
C PHE A 497 -7.74 -4.81 50.33
N LYS A 498 -8.39 -4.35 51.39
CA LYS A 498 -7.74 -3.67 52.52
C LYS A 498 -7.05 -4.67 53.42
#